data_AF-A0A2T0QFL9-F1
#
_entry.id   AF-A0A2T0QFL9-F1
#
_cell.length_a   1.000
_cell.length_b   1.000
_cell.length_c   1.000
_cell.angle_alpha   90.00
_cell.angle_beta   90.00
_cell.angle_gamma   90.00
#
_symmetry.space_group_name_H-M   'P 1'
#
loop_
_entity.id
_entity.type
_entity.pdbx_description
1 polymer ?
#
loop_
_entity_poly.entity_id
_entity_poly.type
_entity_poly.pdbx_seq_one_letter_code
_entity_poly.pdbx_strand_id
1 'polypeptide(L)'
;MAERLWRADGGGDAPGGRFDDTQPAKGMDSVVSEADLARLRALLADSTDEDYRCAPDGPAAAPDDGLDEWSAAPRPVHPVAPERPAEPEEPAVPLGPVPASALHVDEDGHDAVRSLAERLGVADAAEALLARTDLPVRAAVADYLAVAGSERLAGSEGRRNDVLRDLLRSFGGDHGHAVGAAAEVWAAHRLLAEDRLAPGSRLALDARKGERIALGSGTLVDTGTVPQADLVYRTADGVVHLDEVKYAAQTLADKLRKEPQQLERMLNWRAGDADHRHCGVWIRTDHRWTGLFSQVIRNGLKMPAIEVLIRNAVPVRVGERELRTDHLAALRDAVKRAFDDPANAVAGKSGEWFNQYVPDLDAARTFLRPYGADFL
;
A
#
# COMPACT_ATOMS: atom_id res chain seq x y z
N MET A 1 46.71 40.73 -1.28
CA MET A 1 46.18 40.68 0.10
C MET A 1 45.46 39.35 0.22
N ALA A 2 45.90 38.51 1.14
CA ALA A 2 46.22 37.10 0.89
C ALA A 2 45.06 36.08 0.98
N GLU A 3 45.18 35.05 0.15
CA GLU A 3 44.53 33.73 0.22
C GLU A 3 44.89 32.95 1.51
N ARG A 4 43.94 32.14 2.02
CA ARG A 4 44.20 30.96 2.87
C ARG A 4 43.17 29.89 2.50
N LEU A 5 43.50 28.88 1.69
CA LEU A 5 44.14 27.60 2.05
C LEU A 5 43.50 26.90 3.28
N TRP A 6 42.67 25.89 2.99
CA TRP A 6 42.40 24.78 3.91
C TRP A 6 42.99 23.51 3.28
N ARG A 7 44.09 23.02 3.87
CA ARG A 7 44.64 21.67 3.64
C ARG A 7 44.25 20.78 4.81
N ALA A 8 44.00 19.53 4.49
CA ALA A 8 43.91 18.40 5.41
C ALA A 8 45.27 18.12 6.09
N ASP A 9 45.24 17.60 7.32
CA ASP A 9 46.05 16.45 7.77
C ASP A 9 45.82 16.09 9.25
N GLY A 10 45.93 14.78 9.54
CA GLY A 10 46.23 14.20 10.85
C GLY A 10 45.00 13.88 11.72
N GLY A 11 44.71 12.63 12.09
CA GLY A 11 45.63 11.58 12.53
C GLY A 11 45.86 11.71 14.03
N GLY A 12 45.04 11.02 14.84
CA GLY A 12 45.14 11.03 16.30
C GLY A 12 44.40 9.85 16.91
N ASP A 13 45.16 8.81 17.24
CA ASP A 13 44.76 7.70 18.10
C ASP A 13 44.25 8.22 19.45
N ALA A 14 43.10 7.71 19.90
CA ALA A 14 42.60 7.89 21.25
C ALA A 14 42.44 6.52 21.94
N PRO A 15 42.90 6.36 23.19
CA PRO A 15 43.00 5.08 23.87
C PRO A 15 41.64 4.62 24.42
N GLY A 16 41.49 3.29 24.50
CA GLY A 16 40.30 2.60 24.96
C GLY A 16 39.85 3.00 26.37
N GLY A 17 38.62 3.49 26.44
CA GLY A 17 37.83 3.57 27.67
C GLY A 17 36.90 2.37 27.78
N ARG A 18 37.08 1.56 28.83
CA ARG A 18 36.09 0.58 29.28
C ARG A 18 34.81 1.32 29.65
N PHE A 19 33.70 0.99 28.99
CA PHE A 19 32.36 1.35 29.47
C PHE A 19 31.87 0.25 30.41
N ASP A 20 31.51 0.67 31.62
CA ASP A 20 30.94 -0.13 32.68
C ASP A 20 29.41 -0.15 32.47
N ASP A 21 28.89 -1.30 32.06
CA ASP A 21 27.46 -1.58 31.91
C ASP A 21 26.85 -1.80 33.29
N THR A 22 26.26 -0.78 33.91
CA THR A 22 25.17 -0.96 34.89
C THR A 22 24.47 0.36 35.22
N GLN A 23 23.42 0.71 34.46
CA GLN A 23 22.27 1.45 35.01
C GLN A 23 20.96 0.93 34.42
N PRO A 24 19.94 0.64 35.26
CA PRO A 24 18.65 0.13 34.79
C PRO A 24 17.82 1.25 34.15
N ALA A 25 17.13 0.90 33.06
CA ALA A 25 16.20 1.76 32.35
C ALA A 25 15.11 2.30 33.30
N LYS A 26 15.03 3.63 33.43
CA LYS A 26 13.85 4.32 33.96
C LYS A 26 12.74 4.24 32.92
N GLY A 27 11.65 3.58 33.27
CA GLY A 27 10.42 3.54 32.47
C GLY A 27 9.90 4.95 32.19
N MET A 28 9.67 5.24 30.91
CA MET A 28 8.82 6.34 30.46
C MET A 28 7.42 5.77 30.24
N ASP A 29 6.61 5.75 31.29
CA ASP A 29 5.16 5.65 31.14
C ASP A 29 4.68 7.00 30.58
N SER A 30 4.39 7.05 29.28
CA SER A 30 3.65 8.18 28.71
C SER A 30 2.19 8.07 29.12
N VAL A 31 1.86 8.62 30.28
CA VAL A 31 0.47 8.78 30.71
C VAL A 31 -0.10 9.92 29.88
N VAL A 32 -0.87 9.58 28.83
CA VAL A 32 -1.74 10.56 28.16
C VAL A 32 -2.71 11.06 29.23
N SER A 33 -2.71 12.37 29.47
CA SER A 33 -3.54 12.93 30.54
C SER A 33 -5.01 12.77 30.19
N GLU A 34 -5.88 12.59 31.20
CA GLU A 34 -7.33 12.60 30.96
C GLU A 34 -7.80 13.90 30.30
N ALA A 35 -7.09 15.01 30.52
CA ALA A 35 -7.37 16.28 29.87
C ALA A 35 -7.13 16.25 28.35
N ASP A 36 -6.11 15.51 27.89
CA ASP A 36 -5.82 15.33 26.47
C ASP A 36 -6.85 14.41 25.81
N LEU A 37 -7.30 13.36 26.51
CA LEU A 37 -8.39 12.49 26.06
C LEU A 37 -9.74 13.24 26.03
N ALA A 38 -9.99 14.14 26.98
CA ALA A 38 -11.20 14.97 26.98
C ALA A 38 -11.21 15.98 25.83
N ARG A 39 -10.06 16.57 25.49
CA ARG A 39 -9.90 17.45 24.31
C ARG A 39 -10.14 16.73 23.00
N LEU A 40 -9.61 15.51 22.87
CA LEU A 40 -9.83 14.66 21.69
C LEU A 40 -11.30 14.26 21.52
N ARG A 41 -12.00 13.97 22.63
CA ARG A 41 -13.45 13.69 22.60
C ARG A 41 -14.28 14.93 22.24
N ALA A 42 -13.91 16.11 22.72
CA ALA A 42 -14.58 17.36 22.37
C ALA A 42 -14.44 17.71 20.89
N LEU A 43 -13.25 17.54 20.31
CA LEU A 43 -13.00 17.74 18.87
C LEU A 43 -13.77 16.77 17.97
N LEU A 44 -14.01 15.54 18.45
CA LEU A 44 -14.81 14.55 17.73
C LEU A 44 -16.32 14.77 17.88
N ALA A 45 -16.76 15.39 18.97
CA ALA A 45 -18.17 15.75 19.20
C ALA A 45 -18.59 17.00 18.42
N ASP A 46 -17.68 17.95 18.16
CA ASP A 46 -17.94 19.16 17.36
C ASP A 46 -17.92 18.90 15.85
N SER A 47 -17.59 17.68 15.41
CA SER A 47 -17.51 17.29 14.00
C SER A 47 -18.85 16.78 13.41
N THR A 48 -19.94 16.78 14.19
CA THR A 48 -21.28 16.50 13.64
C THR A 48 -21.85 17.79 13.05
N ASP A 49 -21.46 18.08 11.81
CA ASP A 49 -22.00 19.18 11.02
C ASP A 49 -23.53 19.08 10.93
N GLU A 50 -24.19 20.13 11.39
CA GLU A 50 -25.65 20.29 11.53
C GLU A 50 -26.37 20.71 10.23
N ASP A 51 -25.74 20.60 9.06
CA ASP A 51 -26.29 21.14 7.79
C ASP A 51 -27.16 20.16 6.99
N TYR A 52 -28.06 19.43 7.66
CA TYR A 52 -29.22 18.78 7.00
C TYR A 52 -30.49 18.93 7.85
N ARG A 53 -31.05 20.14 7.88
CA ARG A 53 -32.44 20.39 8.29
C ARG A 53 -33.23 21.07 7.17
N CYS A 54 -34.08 20.30 6.51
CA CYS A 54 -35.28 20.81 5.83
C CYS A 54 -36.51 20.31 6.60
N ALA A 55 -37.08 21.21 7.42
CA ALA A 55 -38.49 21.58 7.66
C ALA A 55 -39.67 20.56 7.58
N PRO A 56 -40.81 20.84 8.27
CA PRO A 56 -41.51 19.87 9.11
C PRO A 56 -43.01 19.61 8.81
N ASP A 57 -43.58 18.71 9.63
CA ASP A 57 -44.97 18.52 10.08
C ASP A 57 -46.09 18.03 9.13
N GLY A 58 -46.65 16.87 9.49
CA GLY A 58 -48.01 16.40 9.10
C GLY A 58 -48.35 15.03 9.72
N PRO A 59 -49.60 14.78 10.16
CA PRO A 59 -49.87 14.19 11.48
C PRO A 59 -50.20 12.69 11.52
N ALA A 60 -50.23 12.19 12.76
CA ALA A 60 -50.54 10.85 13.21
C ALA A 60 -51.91 10.29 12.77
N ALA A 61 -51.94 8.98 12.49
CA ALA A 61 -53.12 8.13 12.54
C ALA A 61 -52.76 6.77 13.18
N ALA A 62 -53.76 6.20 13.84
CA ALA A 62 -53.76 5.17 14.88
C ALA A 62 -53.44 3.73 14.41
N PRO A 63 -53.31 2.74 15.32
CA PRO A 63 -52.92 1.37 15.02
C PRO A 63 -54.14 0.52 14.61
N ASP A 64 -53.91 -0.47 13.75
CA ASP A 64 -54.91 -1.48 13.41
C ASP A 64 -54.30 -2.88 13.47
N ASP A 65 -55.16 -3.79 13.91
CA ASP A 65 -54.97 -5.13 14.39
C ASP A 65 -54.66 -6.16 13.28
N GLY A 66 -54.06 -7.28 13.71
CA GLY A 66 -54.27 -8.57 13.07
C GLY A 66 -53.10 -9.07 12.23
N LEU A 67 -52.38 -10.05 12.78
CA LEU A 67 -52.62 -11.45 12.46
C LEU A 67 -51.80 -12.34 13.40
N ASP A 68 -52.51 -12.89 14.39
CA ASP A 68 -52.18 -14.17 14.99
C ASP A 68 -52.24 -15.25 13.92
N GLU A 69 -51.17 -16.04 13.82
CA GLU A 69 -51.22 -17.49 13.98
C GLU A 69 -49.77 -17.97 13.77
N TRP A 70 -49.27 -18.80 14.68
CA TRP A 70 -48.71 -20.11 14.38
C TRP A 70 -48.26 -20.76 15.70
N SER A 71 -49.05 -21.76 16.06
CA SER A 71 -48.97 -22.59 17.25
C SER A 71 -47.63 -23.30 17.47
N ALA A 72 -47.36 -23.57 18.73
CA ALA A 72 -46.22 -24.30 19.24
C ALA A 72 -46.20 -25.81 18.86
N ALA A 73 -45.00 -26.29 18.46
CA ALA A 73 -44.29 -27.54 18.84
C ALA A 73 -43.40 -28.07 17.67
N PRO A 74 -42.36 -28.92 17.88
CA PRO A 74 -41.48 -29.17 19.02
C PRO A 74 -39.99 -28.84 18.70
N ARG A 75 -39.07 -29.10 19.65
CA ARG A 75 -37.63 -28.77 19.59
C ARG A 75 -36.87 -29.42 18.40
N PRO A 76 -35.82 -28.75 17.85
CA PRO A 76 -35.15 -29.17 16.63
C PRO A 76 -34.18 -30.34 16.86
N VAL A 77 -34.15 -31.26 15.89
CA VAL A 77 -33.02 -32.17 15.66
C VAL A 77 -31.91 -31.33 15.02
N HIS A 78 -30.71 -31.34 15.58
CA HIS A 78 -29.56 -30.67 14.99
C HIS A 78 -29.27 -31.24 13.59
N PRO A 79 -29.33 -30.44 12.51
CA PRO A 79 -28.85 -30.88 11.22
C PRO A 79 -27.32 -31.01 11.28
N VAL A 80 -26.82 -32.12 10.76
CA VAL A 80 -25.40 -32.30 10.43
C VAL A 80 -24.98 -31.09 9.58
N ALA A 81 -23.91 -30.41 10.00
CA ALA A 81 -23.37 -29.27 9.26
C ALA A 81 -23.05 -29.72 7.82
N PRO A 82 -23.59 -29.04 6.79
CA PRO A 82 -23.22 -29.37 5.41
C PRO A 82 -21.70 -29.19 5.26
N GLU A 83 -21.07 -30.15 4.60
CA GLU A 83 -19.67 -30.03 4.19
C GLU A 83 -19.48 -28.68 3.50
N ARG A 84 -18.47 -27.91 3.95
CA ARG A 84 -18.09 -26.66 3.30
C ARG A 84 -17.84 -26.98 1.82
N PRO A 85 -18.56 -26.35 0.86
CA PRO A 85 -18.19 -26.46 -0.53
C PRO A 85 -16.74 -25.99 -0.67
N ALA A 86 -15.95 -26.71 -1.46
CA ALA A 86 -14.60 -26.28 -1.81
C ALA A 86 -14.65 -24.82 -2.27
N GLU A 87 -13.78 -23.98 -1.71
CA GLU A 87 -13.65 -22.59 -2.16
C GLU A 87 -13.42 -22.62 -3.68
N PRO A 88 -14.18 -21.86 -4.48
CA PRO A 88 -13.99 -21.84 -5.92
C PRO A 88 -12.56 -21.42 -6.22
N GLU A 89 -11.83 -22.26 -6.97
CA GLU A 89 -10.51 -21.89 -7.50
C GLU A 89 -10.63 -20.52 -8.18
N GLU A 90 -9.90 -19.53 -7.67
CA GLU A 90 -9.85 -18.21 -8.31
C GLU A 90 -9.35 -18.40 -9.76
N PRO A 91 -10.08 -17.90 -10.77
CA PRO A 91 -9.66 -18.04 -12.15
C PRO A 91 -8.28 -17.39 -12.34
N ALA A 92 -7.36 -18.12 -12.97
CA ALA A 92 -6.01 -17.67 -13.29
C ALA A 92 -6.06 -16.26 -13.90
N VAL A 93 -5.40 -15.31 -13.24
CA VAL A 93 -5.41 -13.90 -13.64
C VAL A 93 -4.56 -13.77 -14.90
N PRO A 94 -5.10 -13.26 -16.02
CA PRO A 94 -4.26 -12.94 -17.16
C PRO A 94 -3.28 -11.84 -16.72
N LEU A 95 -1.99 -12.15 -16.78
CA LEU A 95 -0.94 -11.16 -16.62
C LEU A 95 -1.13 -10.11 -17.71
N GLY A 96 -1.13 -8.83 -17.33
CA GLY A 96 -1.21 -7.74 -18.29
C GLY A 96 -0.11 -7.81 -19.35
N PRO A 97 -0.26 -7.11 -20.49
CA PRO A 97 0.75 -7.12 -21.55
C PRO A 97 2.09 -6.64 -20.97
N VAL A 98 3.01 -7.57 -20.84
CA VAL A 98 4.42 -7.28 -20.54
C VAL A 98 4.98 -6.64 -21.82
N PRO A 99 5.58 -5.43 -21.75
CA PRO A 99 6.18 -4.83 -22.94
C PRO A 99 7.17 -5.82 -23.58
N ALA A 100 7.16 -5.96 -24.92
CA ALA A 100 7.97 -6.97 -25.61
C ALA A 100 9.48 -6.86 -25.31
N SER A 101 9.95 -5.66 -24.98
CA SER A 101 11.31 -5.39 -24.49
C SER A 101 11.62 -6.01 -23.13
N ALA A 102 10.63 -6.59 -22.44
CA ALA A 102 10.72 -7.29 -21.16
C ALA A 102 10.47 -8.81 -21.28
N LEU A 103 10.71 -9.45 -22.45
CA LEU A 103 10.65 -10.93 -22.63
C LEU A 103 11.97 -11.78 -22.74
N HIS A 104 13.18 -11.22 -22.83
CA HIS A 104 14.48 -11.95 -22.83
C HIS A 104 15.46 -11.54 -21.71
N VAL A 105 15.43 -12.20 -20.54
CA VAL A 105 16.57 -12.10 -19.62
C VAL A 105 17.59 -12.98 -20.29
N ASP A 106 18.75 -12.40 -20.58
CA ASP A 106 19.87 -13.21 -21.03
C ASP A 106 20.30 -14.15 -19.92
N GLU A 107 21.08 -15.16 -20.27
CA GLU A 107 21.65 -16.10 -19.29
C GLU A 107 22.44 -15.33 -18.20
N ASP A 108 23.04 -14.18 -18.56
CA ASP A 108 23.76 -13.30 -17.65
C ASP A 108 22.90 -12.80 -16.48
N GLY A 109 21.65 -12.37 -16.73
CA GLY A 109 20.75 -11.95 -15.66
C GLY A 109 20.35 -13.08 -14.71
N HIS A 110 20.18 -14.30 -15.23
CA HIS A 110 19.91 -15.47 -14.39
C HIS A 110 21.12 -15.83 -13.53
N ASP A 111 22.31 -15.84 -14.11
CA ASP A 111 23.55 -16.15 -13.39
C ASP A 111 23.90 -15.08 -12.34
N ALA A 112 23.59 -13.81 -12.61
CA ALA A 112 23.71 -12.73 -11.64
C ALA A 112 22.78 -12.94 -10.43
N VAL A 113 21.53 -13.36 -10.65
CA VAL A 113 20.58 -13.61 -9.54
C VAL A 113 21.02 -14.83 -8.72
N ARG A 114 21.51 -15.90 -9.36
CA ARG A 114 22.06 -17.09 -8.67
C ARG A 114 23.27 -16.72 -7.83
N SER A 115 24.24 -16.02 -8.42
CA SER A 115 25.45 -15.58 -7.72
C SER A 115 25.14 -14.68 -6.53
N LEU A 116 24.17 -13.78 -6.65
CA LEU A 116 23.70 -12.96 -5.53
C LEU A 116 23.01 -13.83 -4.45
N ALA A 117 22.14 -14.75 -4.85
CA ALA A 117 21.44 -15.63 -3.93
C ALA A 117 22.38 -16.58 -3.16
N GLU A 118 23.42 -17.10 -3.81
CA GLU A 118 24.49 -17.87 -3.16
C GLU A 118 25.18 -17.06 -2.07
N ARG A 119 25.58 -15.81 -2.37
CA ARG A 119 26.18 -14.90 -1.38
C ARG A 119 25.23 -14.60 -0.22
N LEU A 120 23.93 -14.51 -0.50
CA LEU A 120 22.89 -14.27 0.51
C LEU A 120 22.46 -15.54 1.28
N GLY A 121 22.93 -16.72 0.88
CA GLY A 121 22.59 -18.02 1.48
C GLY A 121 21.16 -18.49 1.17
N VAL A 122 20.62 -18.14 -0.01
CA VAL A 122 19.26 -18.50 -0.45
C VAL A 122 19.20 -18.93 -1.93
N ALA A 123 20.16 -19.73 -2.37
CA ALA A 123 20.22 -20.25 -3.74
C ALA A 123 18.90 -20.91 -4.20
N ASP A 124 18.27 -21.73 -3.34
CA ASP A 124 16.99 -22.38 -3.64
C ASP A 124 15.87 -21.39 -3.98
N ALA A 125 15.87 -20.20 -3.36
CA ALA A 125 14.87 -19.18 -3.61
C ALA A 125 15.07 -18.49 -4.97
N ALA A 126 16.31 -18.36 -5.44
CA ALA A 126 16.59 -17.90 -6.79
C ALA A 126 16.11 -18.90 -7.85
N GLU A 127 16.38 -20.19 -7.65
CA GLU A 127 15.87 -21.21 -8.57
C GLU A 127 14.34 -21.25 -8.59
N ALA A 128 13.70 -21.06 -7.44
CA ALA A 128 12.24 -20.94 -7.37
C ALA A 128 11.71 -19.75 -8.16
N LEU A 129 12.35 -18.57 -8.07
CA LEU A 129 12.01 -17.39 -8.89
C LEU A 129 12.18 -17.69 -10.39
N LEU A 130 13.31 -18.26 -10.79
CA LEU A 130 13.64 -18.54 -12.20
C LEU A 130 12.73 -19.61 -12.81
N ALA A 131 12.17 -20.51 -12.00
CA ALA A 131 11.24 -21.54 -12.42
C ALA A 131 9.78 -21.05 -12.56
N ARG A 132 9.44 -19.83 -12.12
CA ARG A 132 8.06 -19.34 -12.17
C ARG A 132 7.59 -19.09 -13.61
N THR A 133 6.31 -19.32 -13.85
CA THR A 133 5.64 -19.05 -15.14
C THR A 133 4.42 -18.13 -14.99
N ASP A 134 4.00 -17.90 -13.75
CA ASP A 134 2.81 -17.15 -13.36
C ASP A 134 3.11 -15.67 -13.03
N LEU A 135 4.34 -15.25 -13.27
CA LEU A 135 4.80 -13.87 -13.16
C LEU A 135 5.64 -13.50 -14.38
N PRO A 136 5.74 -12.21 -14.72
CA PRO A 136 6.77 -11.73 -15.64
C PRO A 136 8.15 -11.86 -14.98
N VAL A 137 8.68 -13.09 -14.88
CA VAL A 137 9.95 -13.43 -14.20
C VAL A 137 11.06 -12.51 -14.64
N ARG A 138 11.11 -12.20 -15.95
CA ARG A 138 12.06 -11.24 -16.49
C ARG A 138 12.05 -9.90 -15.79
N ALA A 139 10.89 -9.27 -15.71
CA ALA A 139 10.76 -7.95 -15.12
C ALA A 139 11.16 -8.02 -13.64
N ALA A 140 10.72 -9.05 -12.91
CA ALA A 140 11.08 -9.23 -11.50
C ALA A 140 12.59 -9.40 -11.28
N VAL A 141 13.27 -10.23 -12.10
CA VAL A 141 14.73 -10.43 -12.04
C VAL A 141 15.48 -9.12 -12.35
N ALA A 142 15.11 -8.42 -13.42
CA ALA A 142 15.74 -7.17 -13.80
C ALA A 142 15.56 -6.08 -12.72
N ASP A 143 14.34 -5.91 -12.22
CA ASP A 143 14.04 -4.95 -11.16
C ASP A 143 14.79 -5.31 -9.87
N TYR A 144 14.87 -6.60 -9.51
CA TYR A 144 15.59 -7.08 -8.32
C TYR A 144 17.08 -6.81 -8.39
N LEU A 145 17.72 -7.12 -9.53
CA LEU A 145 19.14 -6.86 -9.73
C LEU A 145 19.44 -5.36 -9.73
N ALA A 146 18.59 -4.54 -10.35
CA ALA A 146 18.72 -3.09 -10.34
C ALA A 146 18.65 -2.52 -8.91
N VAL A 147 17.69 -2.99 -8.11
CA VAL A 147 17.54 -2.58 -6.71
C VAL A 147 18.75 -3.03 -5.87
N ALA A 148 19.15 -4.30 -5.98
CA ALA A 148 20.27 -4.86 -5.24
C ALA A 148 21.62 -4.19 -5.56
N GLY A 149 21.81 -3.76 -6.81
CA GLY A 149 23.03 -3.09 -7.28
C GLY A 149 23.06 -1.57 -7.02
N SER A 150 21.95 -0.95 -6.58
CA SER A 150 21.79 0.51 -6.64
C SER A 150 22.65 1.33 -5.67
N GLU A 151 23.32 0.74 -4.68
CA GLU A 151 23.95 1.41 -3.52
C GLU A 151 23.05 2.37 -2.70
N ARG A 152 21.83 2.65 -3.19
CA ARG A 152 20.83 3.57 -2.64
C ARG A 152 19.82 2.87 -1.72
N LEU A 153 20.07 1.63 -1.33
CA LEU A 153 19.32 0.98 -0.25
C LEU A 153 19.79 1.48 1.13
N ALA A 154 18.84 1.86 1.98
CA ALA A 154 19.08 2.30 3.34
C ALA A 154 19.39 1.11 4.28
N GLY A 155 19.95 1.43 5.45
CA GLY A 155 20.32 0.43 6.47
C GLY A 155 21.76 -0.06 6.37
N SER A 156 22.19 -0.82 7.39
CA SER A 156 23.49 -1.50 7.41
C SER A 156 23.59 -2.56 6.32
N GLU A 157 24.79 -3.03 6.00
CA GLU A 157 24.97 -4.12 5.03
C GLU A 157 24.18 -5.38 5.41
N GLY A 158 24.23 -5.78 6.69
CA GLY A 158 23.44 -6.91 7.19
C GLY A 158 21.94 -6.72 6.95
N ARG A 159 21.40 -5.54 7.29
CA ARG A 159 19.98 -5.23 7.08
C ARG A 159 19.59 -5.26 5.60
N ARG A 160 20.42 -4.70 4.71
CA ARG A 160 20.18 -4.75 3.27
C ARG A 160 20.18 -6.20 2.76
N ASN A 161 21.12 -7.02 3.22
CA ASN A 161 21.18 -8.43 2.87
C ASN A 161 19.93 -9.18 3.36
N ASP A 162 19.42 -8.86 4.55
CA ASP A 162 18.18 -9.45 5.08
C ASP A 162 16.96 -9.09 4.22
N VAL A 163 16.79 -7.82 3.84
CA VAL A 163 15.75 -7.38 2.89
C VAL A 163 15.83 -8.17 1.59
N LEU A 164 17.00 -8.20 0.96
CA LEU A 164 17.21 -8.83 -0.34
C LEU A 164 16.96 -10.34 -0.27
N ARG A 165 17.29 -10.97 0.86
CA ARG A 165 17.02 -12.38 1.13
C ARG A 165 15.53 -12.65 1.29
N ASP A 166 14.82 -11.82 2.04
CA ASP A 166 13.39 -11.97 2.30
C ASP A 166 12.56 -11.73 1.03
N LEU A 167 12.99 -10.81 0.16
CA LEU A 167 12.40 -10.63 -1.17
C LEU A 167 12.58 -11.89 -2.06
N LEU A 168 13.79 -12.47 -2.11
CA LEU A 168 14.02 -13.72 -2.84
C LEU A 168 13.16 -14.86 -2.33
N ARG A 169 13.06 -15.02 -1.01
CA ARG A 169 12.20 -16.04 -0.39
C ARG A 169 10.73 -15.83 -0.74
N SER A 170 10.27 -14.58 -0.75
CA SER A 170 8.90 -14.25 -1.14
C SER A 170 8.61 -14.59 -2.60
N PHE A 171 9.58 -14.46 -3.51
CA PHE A 171 9.43 -14.97 -4.88
C PHE A 171 9.26 -16.49 -4.94
N GLY A 172 9.90 -17.24 -4.04
CA GLY A 172 9.72 -18.69 -3.93
C GLY A 172 8.44 -19.12 -3.19
N GLY A 173 7.67 -18.17 -2.64
CA GLY A 173 6.41 -18.43 -1.95
C GLY A 173 5.23 -18.74 -2.89
N ASP A 174 4.03 -18.76 -2.32
CA ASP A 174 2.80 -18.85 -3.12
C ASP A 174 2.65 -17.66 -4.11
N HIS A 175 1.68 -17.78 -5.02
CA HIS A 175 1.40 -16.74 -6.02
C HIS A 175 1.23 -15.34 -5.42
N GLY A 176 0.49 -15.23 -4.32
CA GLY A 176 0.21 -13.95 -3.65
C GLY A 176 1.47 -13.29 -3.10
N HIS A 177 2.32 -14.05 -2.41
CA HIS A 177 3.59 -13.56 -1.90
C HIS A 177 4.54 -13.14 -3.03
N ALA A 178 4.63 -13.93 -4.09
CA ALA A 178 5.54 -13.63 -5.18
C ALA A 178 5.10 -12.40 -5.99
N VAL A 179 3.81 -12.24 -6.28
CA VAL A 179 3.31 -11.04 -6.99
C VAL A 179 3.45 -9.78 -6.12
N GLY A 180 3.32 -9.93 -4.80
CA GLY A 180 3.55 -8.86 -3.82
C GLY A 180 5.00 -8.40 -3.82
N ALA A 181 5.95 -9.31 -3.63
CA ALA A 181 7.38 -9.00 -3.67
C ALA A 181 7.80 -8.40 -5.03
N ALA A 182 7.25 -8.92 -6.13
CA ALA A 182 7.50 -8.36 -7.45
C ALA A 182 6.95 -6.94 -7.61
N ALA A 183 5.85 -6.60 -6.92
CA ALA A 183 5.31 -5.25 -6.89
C ALA A 183 6.19 -4.29 -6.09
N GLU A 184 6.67 -4.70 -4.91
CA GLU A 184 7.57 -3.91 -4.08
C GLU A 184 8.90 -3.59 -4.79
N VAL A 185 9.52 -4.61 -5.39
CA VAL A 185 10.79 -4.46 -6.13
C VAL A 185 10.61 -3.59 -7.36
N TRP A 186 9.50 -3.74 -8.10
CA TRP A 186 9.17 -2.86 -9.22
C TRP A 186 9.04 -1.39 -8.78
N ALA A 187 8.32 -1.13 -7.69
CA ALA A 187 8.12 0.22 -7.18
C ALA A 187 9.45 0.84 -6.70
N ALA A 188 10.28 0.04 -6.04
CA ALA A 188 11.63 0.44 -5.62
C ALA A 188 12.52 0.77 -6.82
N HIS A 189 12.56 -0.09 -7.84
CA HIS A 189 13.32 0.15 -9.06
C HIS A 189 12.87 1.43 -9.76
N ARG A 190 11.55 1.67 -9.84
CA ARG A 190 11.00 2.91 -10.41
C ARG A 190 11.47 4.15 -9.69
N LEU A 191 11.42 4.18 -8.36
CA LEU A 191 11.92 5.31 -7.57
C LEU A 191 13.41 5.59 -7.83
N LEU A 192 14.20 4.54 -8.03
CA LEU A 192 15.62 4.66 -8.34
C LEU A 192 15.86 5.17 -9.77
N ALA A 193 15.06 4.73 -10.74
CA ALA A 193 15.19 5.10 -12.15
C ALA A 193 14.68 6.51 -12.47
N GLU A 194 13.65 6.99 -11.77
CA GLU A 194 13.04 8.30 -12.00
C GLU A 194 13.80 9.47 -11.30
N ASP A 195 14.92 9.18 -10.64
CA ASP A 195 15.72 10.12 -9.82
C ASP A 195 14.88 10.99 -8.87
N ARG A 196 13.80 10.40 -8.33
CA ARG A 196 12.89 11.10 -7.40
C ARG A 196 13.48 11.27 -6.00
N LEU A 197 14.45 10.43 -5.68
CA LEU A 197 15.13 10.43 -4.39
C LEU A 197 16.04 11.65 -4.29
N ALA A 198 15.98 12.38 -3.16
CA ALA A 198 16.87 13.49 -2.90
C ALA A 198 18.36 13.14 -3.13
N PRO A 199 19.20 14.09 -3.56
CA PRO A 199 20.62 13.84 -3.72
C PRO A 199 21.27 13.26 -2.45
N GLY A 200 22.02 12.16 -2.62
CA GLY A 200 22.65 11.43 -1.51
C GLY A 200 21.69 10.67 -0.60
N SER A 201 20.38 10.69 -0.88
CA SER A 201 19.40 9.92 -0.13
C SER A 201 19.26 8.49 -0.65
N ARG A 202 18.68 7.66 0.22
CA ARG A 202 18.46 6.23 0.07
C ARG A 202 16.97 5.90 0.25
N LEU A 203 16.59 4.73 -0.23
CA LEU A 203 15.28 4.11 -0.06
C LEU A 203 15.40 2.94 0.92
N ALA A 204 14.50 2.86 1.90
CA ALA A 204 14.32 1.67 2.71
C ALA A 204 13.16 0.83 2.16
N LEU A 205 13.35 -0.49 2.18
CA LEU A 205 12.33 -1.49 1.88
C LEU A 205 11.99 -2.26 3.16
N ASP A 206 10.74 -2.70 3.28
CA ASP A 206 10.27 -3.46 4.44
C ASP A 206 10.63 -2.78 5.77
N ALA A 207 10.39 -1.47 5.86
CA ALA A 207 10.73 -0.64 7.02
C ALA A 207 9.85 -1.03 8.22
N ARG A 208 10.44 -1.57 9.30
CA ARG A 208 9.68 -2.13 10.42
C ARG A 208 9.55 -1.17 11.59
N LYS A 209 8.51 -1.36 12.39
CA LYS A 209 8.29 -0.61 13.64
C LYS A 209 9.52 -0.65 14.54
N GLY A 210 9.92 0.52 15.04
CA GLY A 210 11.05 0.69 15.96
C GLY A 210 12.42 0.70 15.26
N GLU A 211 12.47 0.53 13.94
CA GLU A 211 13.70 0.70 13.17
C GLU A 211 14.02 2.19 13.00
N ARG A 212 15.27 2.56 13.28
CA ARG A 212 15.82 3.89 12.96
C ARG A 212 16.52 3.84 11.62
N ILE A 213 15.87 4.39 10.61
CA ILE A 213 16.26 4.26 9.20
C ILE A 213 17.07 5.47 8.77
N ALA A 214 18.36 5.27 8.52
CA ALA A 214 19.21 6.31 7.95
C ALA A 214 19.01 6.36 6.42
N LEU A 215 18.24 7.35 5.96
CA LEU A 215 17.98 7.59 4.54
C LEU A 215 19.12 8.35 3.84
N GLY A 216 20.27 8.53 4.48
CA GLY A 216 21.38 9.34 3.95
C GLY A 216 21.21 10.84 4.19
N SER A 217 22.24 11.62 3.86
CA SER A 217 22.25 13.09 3.99
C SER A 217 21.78 13.63 5.36
N GLY A 218 22.11 12.91 6.44
CA GLY A 218 21.72 13.27 7.82
C GLY A 218 20.26 12.99 8.18
N THR A 219 19.45 12.44 7.26
CA THR A 219 18.05 12.10 7.52
C THR A 219 17.93 10.76 8.24
N LEU A 220 17.35 10.78 9.44
CA LEU A 220 16.98 9.61 10.22
C LEU A 220 15.47 9.57 10.40
N VAL A 221 14.85 8.46 10.00
CA VAL A 221 13.39 8.29 10.05
C VAL A 221 13.02 7.15 10.99
N ASP A 222 11.92 7.33 11.71
CA ASP A 222 11.24 6.30 12.50
C ASP A 222 9.82 6.18 11.97
N THR A 223 9.37 4.96 11.68
CA THR A 223 8.01 4.66 11.19
C THR A 223 6.97 4.65 12.33
N GLY A 224 7.42 4.80 13.58
CA GLY A 224 6.58 5.02 14.75
C GLY A 224 5.71 3.80 15.06
N THR A 225 4.40 3.94 14.89
CA THR A 225 3.45 2.85 15.17
C THR A 225 3.13 1.98 13.96
N VAL A 226 3.61 2.35 12.76
CA VAL A 226 3.42 1.58 11.53
C VAL A 226 4.23 0.27 11.66
N PRO A 227 3.57 -0.91 11.72
CA PRO A 227 4.26 -2.20 11.92
C PRO A 227 5.31 -2.47 10.86
N GLN A 228 4.96 -2.18 9.62
CA GLN A 228 5.76 -2.38 8.42
C GLN A 228 5.28 -1.40 7.35
N ALA A 229 6.23 -0.78 6.66
CA ALA A 229 6.00 0.00 5.45
C ALA A 229 6.80 -0.58 4.30
N ASP A 230 6.18 -0.72 3.14
CA ASP A 230 6.81 -1.37 1.98
C ASP A 230 7.98 -0.50 1.46
N LEU A 231 7.79 0.82 1.37
CA LEU A 231 8.80 1.78 0.95
C LEU A 231 8.87 2.98 1.92
N VAL A 232 10.09 3.40 2.28
CA VAL A 232 10.34 4.68 2.97
C VAL A 232 11.49 5.42 2.30
N TYR A 233 11.26 6.64 1.85
CA TYR A 233 12.26 7.41 1.11
C TYR A 233 12.10 8.92 1.28
N ARG A 234 13.10 9.68 0.86
CA ARG A 234 13.07 11.15 0.87
C ARG A 234 13.21 11.71 -0.54
N THR A 235 12.29 12.57 -0.92
CA THR A 235 12.28 13.27 -2.22
C THR A 235 13.11 14.56 -2.20
N ALA A 236 13.45 15.08 -3.38
CA ALA A 236 14.34 16.24 -3.53
C ALA A 236 13.82 17.53 -2.87
N ASP A 237 12.50 17.69 -2.74
CA ASP A 237 11.85 18.76 -1.98
C ASP A 237 11.97 18.60 -0.45
N GLY A 238 12.55 17.49 0.01
CA GLY A 238 12.84 17.22 1.41
C GLY A 238 11.77 16.39 2.11
N VAL A 239 10.65 16.08 1.46
CA VAL A 239 9.53 15.32 2.03
C VAL A 239 9.91 13.84 2.21
N VAL A 240 9.52 13.26 3.34
CA VAL A 240 9.69 11.82 3.61
C VAL A 240 8.39 11.11 3.27
N HIS A 241 8.49 10.16 2.35
CA HIS A 241 7.40 9.31 1.91
C HIS A 241 7.42 7.99 2.66
N LEU A 242 6.23 7.53 3.06
CA LEU A 242 5.95 6.17 3.52
C LEU A 242 4.85 5.62 2.62
N ASP A 243 5.22 4.73 1.70
CA ASP A 243 4.32 4.20 0.69
C ASP A 243 4.05 2.71 0.91
N GLU A 244 2.78 2.33 0.82
CA GLU A 244 2.33 0.94 0.78
C GLU A 244 2.24 0.48 -0.67
N VAL A 245 2.76 -0.69 -1.01
CA VAL A 245 2.78 -1.24 -2.37
C VAL A 245 1.93 -2.48 -2.44
N LYS A 246 1.04 -2.56 -3.43
CA LYS A 246 0.19 -3.72 -3.68
C LYS A 246 0.27 -4.11 -5.13
N TYR A 247 0.11 -5.40 -5.41
CA TYR A 247 0.09 -5.88 -6.78
C TYR A 247 -1.15 -5.33 -7.52
N ALA A 248 -2.34 -5.50 -6.95
CA ALA A 248 -3.61 -5.07 -7.53
C ALA A 248 -4.47 -4.25 -6.54
N ALA A 249 -5.39 -3.45 -7.08
CA ALA A 249 -6.31 -2.63 -6.27
C ALA A 249 -7.23 -3.47 -5.37
N GLN A 250 -7.62 -4.67 -5.82
CA GLN A 250 -8.41 -5.58 -5.01
C GLN A 250 -7.65 -5.99 -3.73
N THR A 251 -6.34 -6.25 -3.83
CA THR A 251 -5.49 -6.57 -2.68
C THR A 251 -5.46 -5.43 -1.67
N LEU A 252 -5.41 -4.18 -2.14
CA LEU A 252 -5.53 -3.00 -1.28
C LEU A 252 -6.90 -2.96 -0.58
N ALA A 253 -7.99 -3.13 -1.32
CA ALA A 253 -9.34 -3.11 -0.74
C ALA A 253 -9.52 -4.21 0.32
N ASP A 254 -9.02 -5.43 0.06
CA ASP A 254 -9.06 -6.54 1.00
C ASP A 254 -8.21 -6.26 2.25
N LYS A 255 -7.04 -5.63 2.09
CA LYS A 255 -6.20 -5.21 3.23
C LYS A 255 -6.89 -4.12 4.05
N LEU A 256 -7.49 -3.11 3.42
CA LEU A 256 -8.26 -2.08 4.13
C LEU A 256 -9.47 -2.67 4.88
N ARG A 257 -10.06 -3.75 4.38
CA ARG A 257 -11.16 -4.46 5.05
C ARG A 257 -10.68 -5.27 6.26
N LYS A 258 -9.57 -6.00 6.11
CA LYS A 258 -9.04 -6.91 7.16
C LYS A 258 -8.24 -6.15 8.23
N GLU A 259 -7.52 -5.12 7.83
CA GLU A 259 -6.54 -4.40 8.63
C GLU A 259 -6.68 -2.87 8.50
N PRO A 260 -7.86 -2.28 8.79
CA PRO A 260 -8.09 -0.84 8.65
C PRO A 260 -7.12 0.02 9.49
N GLN A 261 -6.63 -0.53 10.61
CA GLN A 261 -5.68 0.14 11.51
C GLN A 261 -4.32 0.42 10.84
N GLN A 262 -3.94 -0.31 9.79
CA GLN A 262 -2.69 -0.06 9.08
C GLN A 262 -2.69 1.34 8.47
N LEU A 263 -3.74 1.67 7.72
CA LEU A 263 -3.89 3.00 7.12
C LEU A 263 -3.95 4.08 8.21
N GLU A 264 -4.68 3.85 9.30
CA GLU A 264 -4.77 4.80 10.42
C GLU A 264 -3.40 5.08 11.05
N ARG A 265 -2.54 4.06 11.21
CA ARG A 265 -1.18 4.23 11.71
C ARG A 265 -0.30 5.03 10.75
N MET A 266 -0.42 4.80 9.44
CA MET A 266 0.27 5.61 8.42
C MET A 266 -0.18 7.08 8.49
N LEU A 267 -1.49 7.32 8.59
CA LEU A 267 -2.04 8.67 8.71
C LEU A 267 -1.59 9.37 9.99
N ASN A 268 -1.52 8.65 11.12
CA ASN A 268 -0.98 9.17 12.37
C ASN A 268 0.52 9.50 12.26
N TRP A 269 1.29 8.66 11.55
CA TRP A 269 2.71 8.94 11.27
C TRP A 269 2.87 10.22 10.43
N ARG A 270 2.04 10.39 9.39
CA ARG A 270 1.99 11.62 8.58
C ARG A 270 1.63 12.85 9.42
N ALA A 271 0.60 12.75 10.25
CA ALA A 271 0.12 13.86 11.08
C ALA A 271 1.16 14.36 12.10
N GLY A 272 2.15 13.53 12.47
CA GLY A 272 3.24 13.93 13.35
C GLY A 272 4.18 15.01 12.77
N ASP A 273 4.19 15.20 11.45
CA ASP A 273 4.93 16.26 10.75
C ASP A 273 4.37 16.43 9.32
N ALA A 274 3.15 16.96 9.24
CA ALA A 274 2.36 16.94 8.00
C ALA A 274 3.01 17.72 6.83
N ASP A 275 3.88 18.69 7.12
CA ASP A 275 4.58 19.49 6.11
C ASP A 275 5.78 18.75 5.49
N HIS A 276 6.33 17.75 6.19
CA HIS A 276 7.52 17.01 5.74
C HIS A 276 7.29 15.50 5.61
N ARG A 277 6.07 15.03 5.82
CA ARG A 277 5.70 13.61 5.71
C ARG A 277 4.55 13.40 4.76
N HIS A 278 4.66 12.34 3.99
CA HIS A 278 3.65 11.95 3.02
C HIS A 278 3.38 10.44 3.10
N CYS A 279 2.12 10.06 2.92
CA CYS A 279 1.73 8.65 2.77
C CYS A 279 1.02 8.44 1.44
N GLY A 280 1.45 7.44 0.68
CA GLY A 280 0.84 7.06 -0.58
C GLY A 280 0.59 5.55 -0.68
N VAL A 281 -0.10 5.17 -1.75
CA VAL A 281 -0.27 3.77 -2.14
C VAL A 281 0.17 3.58 -3.58
N TRP A 282 0.90 2.51 -3.84
CA TRP A 282 1.29 2.08 -5.18
C TRP A 282 0.59 0.77 -5.51
N ILE A 283 -0.03 0.73 -6.68
CA ILE A 283 -0.68 -0.46 -7.23
C ILE A 283 0.07 -0.77 -8.52
N ARG A 284 0.75 -1.91 -8.59
CA ARG A 284 1.61 -2.22 -9.74
C ARG A 284 0.83 -2.39 -11.03
N THR A 285 -0.27 -3.13 -11.01
CA THR A 285 -1.06 -3.39 -12.21
C THR A 285 -2.24 -2.43 -12.32
N ASP A 286 -2.48 -1.93 -13.53
CA ASP A 286 -3.70 -1.21 -13.88
C ASP A 286 -4.85 -2.16 -14.22
N HIS A 287 -4.58 -3.44 -14.49
CA HIS A 287 -5.63 -4.44 -14.53
C HIS A 287 -6.30 -4.58 -13.18
N ARG A 288 -7.64 -4.68 -13.20
CA ARG A 288 -8.45 -4.74 -11.98
C ARG A 288 -8.26 -3.54 -11.05
N TRP A 289 -7.84 -2.38 -11.58
CA TRP A 289 -7.81 -1.12 -10.84
C TRP A 289 -9.18 -0.78 -10.22
N THR A 290 -10.26 -1.27 -10.85
CA THR A 290 -11.65 -1.15 -10.38
C THR A 290 -11.91 -1.81 -9.02
N GLY A 291 -10.96 -2.62 -8.51
CA GLY A 291 -10.97 -3.07 -7.12
C GLY A 291 -10.98 -1.92 -6.10
N LEU A 292 -10.60 -0.70 -6.49
CA LEU A 292 -10.79 0.51 -5.68
C LEU A 292 -12.28 0.80 -5.37
N PHE A 293 -13.22 0.32 -6.19
CA PHE A 293 -14.66 0.45 -5.95
C PHE A 293 -15.24 -0.66 -5.08
N SER A 294 -14.45 -1.67 -4.72
CA SER A 294 -14.87 -2.75 -3.84
C SER A 294 -15.20 -2.23 -2.45
N GLN A 295 -16.25 -2.80 -1.85
CA GLN A 295 -16.73 -2.38 -0.52
C GLN A 295 -15.74 -2.78 0.58
N VAL A 296 -15.49 -1.83 1.48
CA VAL A 296 -14.81 -2.00 2.76
C VAL A 296 -15.77 -1.62 3.89
N ILE A 297 -15.59 -2.22 5.07
CA ILE A 297 -16.44 -1.94 6.24
C ILE A 297 -15.60 -1.11 7.21
N ARG A 298 -16.03 0.10 7.52
CA ARG A 298 -15.39 0.99 8.50
C ARG A 298 -16.43 1.50 9.49
N ASN A 299 -16.24 1.24 10.78
CA ASN A 299 -17.18 1.62 11.85
C ASN A 299 -18.63 1.16 11.58
N GLY A 300 -18.79 -0.04 11.00
CA GLY A 300 -20.10 -0.60 10.61
C GLY A 300 -20.67 -0.06 9.28
N LEU A 301 -20.06 0.96 8.69
CA LEU A 301 -20.48 1.53 7.41
C LEU A 301 -19.74 0.85 6.24
N LYS A 302 -20.50 0.43 5.23
CA LYS A 302 -19.94 -0.06 3.97
C LYS A 302 -19.62 1.13 3.08
N MET A 303 -18.37 1.27 2.69
CA MET A 303 -17.93 2.30 1.76
C MET A 303 -16.90 1.73 0.77
N PRO A 304 -16.83 2.22 -0.47
CA PRO A 304 -15.76 1.84 -1.39
C PRO A 304 -14.35 2.18 -0.85
N ALA A 305 -13.34 1.39 -1.20
CA ALA A 305 -11.94 1.69 -0.84
C ALA A 305 -11.50 3.07 -1.34
N ILE A 306 -11.93 3.48 -2.53
CA ILE A 306 -11.65 4.81 -3.11
C ILE A 306 -12.15 5.94 -2.21
N GLU A 307 -13.30 5.78 -1.54
CA GLU A 307 -13.83 6.79 -0.61
C GLU A 307 -12.96 6.93 0.64
N VAL A 308 -12.39 5.82 1.12
CA VAL A 308 -11.44 5.84 2.24
C VAL A 308 -10.19 6.62 1.84
N LEU A 309 -9.66 6.39 0.65
CA LEU A 309 -8.45 7.07 0.16
C LEU A 309 -8.70 8.56 -0.08
N ILE A 310 -9.85 8.91 -0.68
CA ILE A 310 -10.26 10.31 -0.89
C ILE A 310 -10.39 11.04 0.45
N ARG A 311 -11.17 10.49 1.39
CA ARG A 311 -11.43 11.12 2.70
C ARG A 311 -10.16 11.40 3.49
N ASN A 312 -9.15 10.55 3.34
CA ASN A 312 -7.89 10.67 4.09
C ASN A 312 -6.78 11.37 3.29
N ALA A 313 -7.11 11.93 2.11
CA ALA A 313 -6.15 12.57 1.21
C ALA A 313 -4.91 11.70 0.96
N VAL A 314 -5.13 10.44 0.56
CA VAL A 314 -4.06 9.49 0.24
C VAL A 314 -4.03 9.31 -1.27
N PRO A 315 -2.99 9.80 -1.98
CA PRO A 315 -2.88 9.58 -3.41
C PRO A 315 -2.55 8.12 -3.72
N VAL A 316 -2.91 7.71 -4.93
CA VAL A 316 -2.70 6.35 -5.41
C VAL A 316 -1.97 6.40 -6.73
N ARG A 317 -0.85 5.69 -6.85
CA ARG A 317 -0.23 5.39 -8.13
C ARG A 317 -0.74 4.04 -8.62
N VAL A 318 -1.21 3.98 -9.86
CA VAL A 318 -1.67 2.74 -10.51
C VAL A 318 -0.87 2.55 -11.79
N GLY A 319 -0.03 1.51 -11.83
CA GLY A 319 1.00 1.38 -12.85
C GLY A 319 1.86 2.64 -12.90
N GLU A 320 1.93 3.27 -14.08
CA GLU A 320 2.71 4.49 -14.29
C GLU A 320 1.95 5.78 -13.94
N ARG A 321 0.64 5.72 -13.66
CA ARG A 321 -0.20 6.90 -13.49
C ARG A 321 -0.36 7.25 -12.01
N GLU A 322 -0.07 8.50 -11.66
CA GLU A 322 -0.37 9.03 -10.33
C GLU A 322 -1.76 9.68 -10.30
N LEU A 323 -2.63 9.17 -9.42
CA LEU A 323 -3.96 9.70 -9.16
C LEU A 323 -3.93 10.44 -7.82
N ARG A 324 -3.90 11.77 -7.91
CA ARG A 324 -4.09 12.67 -6.78
C ARG A 324 -5.51 12.54 -6.21
N THR A 325 -5.73 13.05 -5.01
CA THR A 325 -7.03 12.95 -4.32
C THR A 325 -8.19 13.56 -5.12
N ASP A 326 -7.98 14.70 -5.77
CA ASP A 326 -8.95 15.33 -6.68
C ASP A 326 -9.22 14.47 -7.92
N HIS A 327 -8.18 13.86 -8.50
CA HIS A 327 -8.33 12.90 -9.60
C HIS A 327 -9.13 11.67 -9.18
N LEU A 328 -8.89 11.12 -7.98
CA LEU A 328 -9.66 9.98 -7.45
C LEU A 328 -11.14 10.34 -7.26
N ALA A 329 -11.44 11.53 -6.75
CA ALA A 329 -12.82 12.01 -6.60
C ALA A 329 -13.50 12.18 -7.97
N ALA A 330 -12.83 12.81 -8.92
CA ALA A 330 -13.35 12.96 -10.28
C ALA A 330 -13.55 11.61 -10.98
N LEU A 331 -12.63 10.66 -10.79
CA LEU A 331 -12.73 9.30 -11.31
C LEU A 331 -13.95 8.56 -10.75
N ARG A 332 -14.14 8.65 -9.42
CA ARG A 332 -15.32 8.07 -8.76
C ARG A 332 -16.61 8.63 -9.34
N ASP A 333 -16.71 9.95 -9.49
CA ASP A 333 -17.91 10.61 -9.98
C ASP A 333 -18.18 10.27 -11.45
N ALA A 334 -17.14 10.18 -12.27
CA ALA A 334 -17.24 9.76 -13.67
C ALA A 334 -17.73 8.31 -13.78
N VAL A 335 -17.15 7.37 -13.01
CA VAL A 335 -17.59 5.97 -12.97
C VAL A 335 -19.05 5.88 -12.52
N LYS A 336 -19.43 6.62 -11.47
CA LYS A 336 -20.83 6.62 -10.99
C LYS A 336 -21.79 7.11 -12.08
N ARG A 337 -21.49 8.24 -12.74
CA ARG A 337 -22.33 8.77 -13.83
C ARG A 337 -22.44 7.78 -14.99
N ALA A 338 -21.33 7.17 -15.40
CA ALA A 338 -21.31 6.20 -16.48
C ALA A 338 -22.08 4.91 -16.13
N PHE A 339 -22.00 4.46 -14.87
CA PHE A 339 -22.70 3.28 -14.37
C PHE A 339 -24.22 3.51 -14.28
N ASP A 340 -24.63 4.70 -13.88
CA ASP A 340 -26.04 5.09 -13.77
C ASP A 340 -26.69 5.45 -15.13
N ASP A 341 -25.88 5.62 -16.19
CA ASP A 341 -26.39 5.94 -17.53
C ASP A 341 -27.13 4.73 -18.14
N PRO A 342 -28.44 4.86 -18.47
CA PRO A 342 -29.21 3.80 -19.09
C PRO A 342 -28.60 3.26 -20.40
N ALA A 343 -27.81 4.07 -21.12
CA ALA A 343 -27.14 3.66 -22.34
C ALA A 343 -26.05 2.58 -22.10
N ASN A 344 -25.52 2.50 -20.87
CA ASN A 344 -24.49 1.52 -20.50
C ASN A 344 -25.04 0.39 -19.63
N ALA A 345 -26.36 0.26 -19.51
CA ALA A 345 -26.99 -0.75 -18.68
C ALA A 345 -26.57 -2.16 -19.12
N VAL A 346 -25.93 -2.90 -18.22
CA VAL A 346 -25.58 -4.31 -18.41
C VAL A 346 -26.46 -5.14 -17.48
N ALA A 347 -27.12 -6.16 -18.03
CA ALA A 347 -27.79 -7.15 -17.22
C ALA A 347 -26.72 -7.96 -16.49
N GLY A 348 -26.50 -7.70 -15.20
CA GLY A 348 -25.35 -8.30 -14.53
C GLY A 348 -24.96 -7.70 -13.19
N LYS A 349 -23.86 -8.24 -12.64
CA LYS A 349 -23.19 -7.69 -11.45
C LYS A 349 -22.27 -6.55 -11.86
N SER A 350 -21.95 -5.64 -10.92
CA SER A 350 -21.03 -4.52 -11.17
C SER A 350 -19.67 -4.95 -11.74
N GLY A 351 -19.15 -6.12 -11.37
CA GLY A 351 -17.91 -6.65 -11.92
C GLY A 351 -17.95 -6.91 -13.44
N GLU A 352 -19.11 -7.34 -13.97
CA GLU A 352 -19.27 -7.57 -15.41
C GLU A 352 -19.26 -6.24 -16.17
N TRP A 353 -19.92 -5.21 -15.61
CA TRP A 353 -19.88 -3.86 -16.16
C TRP A 353 -18.45 -3.31 -16.20
N PHE A 354 -17.69 -3.45 -15.12
CA PHE A 354 -16.29 -3.01 -15.07
C PHE A 354 -15.41 -3.73 -16.10
N ASN A 355 -15.53 -5.05 -16.20
CA ASN A 355 -14.76 -5.84 -17.16
C ASN A 355 -15.11 -5.49 -18.62
N GLN A 356 -16.36 -5.13 -18.90
CA GLN A 356 -16.81 -4.79 -20.24
C GLN A 356 -16.36 -3.39 -20.67
N TYR A 357 -16.48 -2.38 -19.82
CA TYR A 357 -16.29 -0.99 -20.22
C TYR A 357 -14.94 -0.39 -19.80
N VAL A 358 -14.37 -0.84 -18.67
CA VAL A 358 -13.18 -0.23 -18.08
C VAL A 358 -12.20 -1.27 -17.48
N PRO A 359 -11.80 -2.30 -18.25
CA PRO A 359 -10.94 -3.40 -17.76
C PRO A 359 -9.55 -2.96 -17.28
N ASP A 360 -9.05 -1.83 -17.80
CA ASP A 360 -7.78 -1.19 -17.47
C ASP A 360 -7.93 0.34 -17.54
N LEU A 361 -6.86 1.08 -17.24
CA LEU A 361 -6.89 2.53 -17.20
C LEU A 361 -6.95 3.19 -18.58
N ASP A 362 -6.44 2.54 -19.63
CA ASP A 362 -6.47 3.07 -20.99
C ASP A 362 -7.87 2.97 -21.61
N ALA A 363 -8.57 1.86 -21.34
CA ALA A 363 -9.99 1.71 -21.64
C ALA A 363 -10.82 2.71 -20.82
N ALA A 364 -10.53 2.86 -19.51
CA ALA A 364 -11.19 3.83 -18.66
C ALA A 364 -11.03 5.27 -19.17
N ARG A 365 -9.83 5.67 -19.60
CA ARG A 365 -9.59 6.97 -20.23
C ARG A 365 -10.48 7.21 -21.44
N THR A 366 -10.64 6.21 -22.29
CA THR A 366 -11.43 6.34 -23.52
C THR A 366 -12.92 6.40 -23.21
N PHE A 367 -13.40 5.49 -22.36
CA PHE A 367 -14.81 5.31 -22.04
C PHE A 367 -15.35 6.40 -21.10
N LEU A 368 -14.57 6.83 -20.10
CA LEU A 368 -15.01 7.79 -19.09
C LEU A 368 -14.82 9.26 -19.49
N ARG A 369 -14.17 9.53 -20.62
CA ARG A 369 -13.97 10.88 -21.16
C ARG A 369 -15.28 11.69 -21.24
N PRO A 370 -16.38 11.17 -21.82
CA PRO A 370 -17.66 11.90 -21.87
C PRO A 370 -18.25 12.21 -20.49
N TYR A 371 -17.78 11.54 -19.44
CA TYR A 371 -18.21 11.70 -18.07
C TYR A 371 -17.21 12.54 -17.25
N GLY A 372 -16.26 13.24 -17.89
CA GLY A 372 -15.37 14.22 -17.25
C GLY A 372 -14.07 13.65 -16.67
N ALA A 373 -13.64 12.45 -17.09
CA ALA A 373 -12.37 11.84 -16.67
C ALA A 373 -11.20 12.12 -17.66
N ASP A 374 -11.05 13.37 -18.12
CA ASP A 374 -10.07 13.75 -19.16
C ASP A 374 -8.59 13.69 -18.70
N PHE A 375 -8.37 13.49 -17.39
CA PHE A 375 -7.05 13.45 -16.77
C PHE A 375 -6.41 12.06 -16.76
N LEU A 376 -7.18 11.01 -17.06
CA LEU A 376 -6.66 9.66 -17.28
C LEU A 376 -5.85 9.64 -18.57
#